data_AF-A0A9D2NV76-F1
#
_entry.id   AF-A0A9D2NV76-F1
#
_cell.length_a   1.000
_cell.length_b   1.000
_cell.length_c   1.000
_cell.angle_alpha   90.00
_cell.angle_beta   90.00
_cell.angle_gamma   90.00
#
_symmetry.space_group_name_H-M   'P 1'
#
loop_
_entity.id
_entity.type
_entity.pdbx_description
1 polymer ?
#
loop_
_entity_poly.entity_id
_entity_poly.type
_entity_poly.pdbx_seq_one_letter_code
_entity_poly.pdbx_strand_id
1 'polypeptide(L)'
;MFGKQRCYLCGGKLENGRCTACGLDNAKNAQKKYRLNESSRTQAVKISDRQAKETSDAKAEKTAGTAGKMSGKTTVPKAEDFLKTEKNTAAKIQKAVRRAAAAERRPADVRAKRYVGWIIAVILIITAGMPLLTEIFDLSDQEDREVWSDMEDQDYVYDEYQFVTRELSESGEIYDALLGNGEYCVGVNLPEGSYTVELADGEGSLNVDDPENSIYLYQYFGYEEDYNEVTVLEDVRLYEGAVVSISGAVSLDFHSENAQTQAMSAETNPLTESVTLEADRTYTAGVDFPEGIYDISGSDWVTVEYSVYLGEIYEEDDLNYQWENIWFEEGQDTYRNAVLPAGAEITADGDGATLVPSPIIGSQDYDGYYDRYR
;
A
#
# COMPACT_ATOMS: atom_id res chain seq x y z
N MET A 1 21.70 -7.28 52.35
CA MET A 1 20.43 -7.96 52.67
C MET A 1 19.96 -8.71 51.43
N PHE A 2 20.11 -10.03 51.39
CA PHE A 2 19.69 -10.85 50.27
C PHE A 2 18.17 -11.04 50.32
N GLY A 3 17.43 -10.40 49.42
CA GLY A 3 15.99 -10.61 49.29
C GLY A 3 15.70 -12.06 48.96
N LYS A 4 14.80 -12.70 49.72
CA LYS A 4 14.37 -14.08 49.48
C LYS A 4 13.69 -14.14 48.10
N GLN A 5 14.20 -14.98 47.20
CA GLN A 5 13.60 -15.21 45.89
C GLN A 5 12.18 -15.75 46.05
N ARG A 6 11.25 -15.22 45.26
CA ARG A 6 9.82 -15.59 45.21
C ARG A 6 9.49 -16.10 43.82
N CYS A 7 8.43 -16.91 43.72
CA CYS A 7 7.94 -17.39 42.44
C CYS A 7 7.59 -16.20 41.52
N TYR A 8 8.13 -16.16 40.31
CA TYR A 8 7.86 -15.04 39.39
C TYR A 8 6.40 -15.00 38.93
N LEU A 9 5.72 -16.15 38.87
CA LEU A 9 4.34 -16.23 38.40
C LEU A 9 3.32 -15.85 39.47
N CYS A 10 3.52 -16.31 40.71
CA CYS A 10 2.50 -16.18 41.77
C CYS A 10 3.01 -15.57 43.09
N GLY A 11 4.28 -15.15 43.17
CA GLY A 11 4.87 -14.54 44.38
C GLY A 11 5.08 -15.51 45.56
N GLY A 12 4.76 -16.79 45.40
CA GLY A 12 4.90 -17.84 46.41
C GLY A 12 6.34 -18.08 46.89
N LYS A 13 6.48 -18.70 48.07
CA LYS A 13 7.79 -19.06 48.63
C LYS A 13 8.44 -20.16 47.77
N LEU A 14 9.74 -20.03 47.52
CA LEU A 14 10.53 -21.03 46.83
C LEU A 14 11.26 -21.93 47.83
N GLU A 15 11.23 -23.24 47.59
CA GLU A 15 12.10 -24.23 48.23
C GLU A 15 12.84 -24.99 47.14
N ASN A 16 14.19 -24.95 47.17
CA ASN A 16 15.07 -25.52 46.14
C ASN A 16 14.74 -25.08 44.70
N GLY A 17 14.36 -23.80 44.53
CA GLY A 17 13.99 -23.25 43.22
C GLY A 17 12.56 -23.59 42.79
N ARG A 18 11.82 -24.45 43.49
CA ARG A 18 10.43 -24.79 43.16
C ARG A 18 9.44 -24.05 44.05
N CYS A 19 8.36 -23.54 43.46
CA CYS A 19 7.31 -22.84 44.20
C CYS A 19 6.47 -23.82 45.00
N THR A 20 6.33 -23.58 46.31
CA THR A 20 5.52 -24.44 47.19
C THR A 20 4.01 -24.25 46.99
N ALA A 21 3.58 -23.16 46.32
CA ALA A 21 2.17 -22.85 46.11
C ALA A 21 1.65 -23.40 44.77
N CYS A 22 2.35 -23.13 43.67
CA CYS A 22 1.92 -23.55 42.33
C CYS A 22 2.79 -24.65 41.70
N GLY A 23 3.83 -25.13 42.39
CA GLY A 23 4.69 -26.20 41.88
C GLY A 23 5.67 -25.80 40.77
N LEU A 24 5.68 -24.52 40.36
CA LEU A 24 6.53 -24.01 39.27
C LEU A 24 8.01 -24.05 39.62
N ASP A 25 8.83 -24.64 38.74
CA ASP A 25 10.28 -24.66 38.88
C ASP A 25 10.89 -23.35 38.34
N ASN A 26 11.41 -22.54 39.26
CA ASN A 26 12.04 -21.25 39.01
C ASN A 26 13.57 -21.39 38.83
N ALA A 27 14.16 -22.58 38.96
CA ALA A 27 15.61 -22.78 38.79
C ALA A 27 16.07 -22.52 37.35
N LYS A 28 15.20 -22.76 36.35
CA LYS A 28 15.49 -22.53 34.93
C LYS A 28 15.45 -21.05 34.50
N ASN A 29 15.01 -20.15 35.38
CA ASN A 29 14.80 -18.73 35.02
C ASN A 29 16.03 -17.84 35.24
N ALA A 30 17.07 -18.33 35.92
CA ALA A 30 18.32 -17.57 36.10
C ALA A 30 19.16 -17.46 34.81
N GLN A 31 18.88 -18.30 33.81
CA GLN A 31 19.67 -18.37 32.56
C GLN A 31 18.86 -18.15 31.28
N LYS A 32 17.54 -17.97 31.34
CA LYS A 32 16.71 -17.69 30.17
C LYS A 32 16.34 -16.21 30.13
N LYS A 33 17.13 -15.41 29.42
CA LYS A 33 16.61 -14.18 28.83
C LYS A 33 15.68 -14.60 27.70
N TYR A 34 14.41 -14.82 28.02
CA TYR A 34 13.40 -14.96 26.99
C TYR A 34 13.33 -13.63 26.26
N ARG A 35 13.69 -13.63 24.98
CA ARG A 35 13.54 -12.50 24.06
C ARG A 35 12.56 -12.96 23.00
N LEU A 36 11.32 -12.53 23.13
CA LEU A 36 10.35 -12.60 22.05
C LEU A 36 10.84 -11.68 20.92
N ASN A 37 10.81 -12.17 19.69
CA ASN A 37 11.04 -11.41 18.44
C ASN A 37 12.44 -10.78 18.24
N GLU A 38 13.55 -11.47 18.53
CA GLU A 38 14.84 -11.12 17.91
C GLU A 38 15.06 -12.00 16.67
N SER A 39 14.71 -11.49 15.48
CA SER A 39 15.15 -12.10 14.22
C SER A 39 16.64 -11.81 13.97
N SER A 40 17.29 -12.68 13.21
CA SER A 40 18.72 -12.66 12.83
C SER A 40 19.18 -11.32 12.22
N ARG A 41 18.23 -10.46 11.82
CA ARG A 41 18.43 -9.10 11.30
C ARG A 41 19.04 -8.15 12.34
N THR A 42 18.75 -8.35 13.63
CA THR A 42 19.23 -7.47 14.72
C THR A 42 20.73 -7.58 15.01
N GLN A 43 21.38 -8.67 14.63
CA GLN A 43 22.84 -8.83 14.75
C GLN A 43 23.59 -8.16 13.59
N ALA A 44 23.00 -8.11 12.39
CA ALA A 44 23.58 -7.46 11.21
C ALA A 44 23.62 -5.93 11.34
N VAL A 45 22.58 -5.32 11.93
CA VAL A 45 22.48 -3.86 12.13
C VAL A 45 23.59 -3.31 13.05
N LYS A 46 24.00 -4.06 14.08
CA LYS A 46 25.08 -3.63 14.98
C LYS A 46 26.47 -3.62 14.34
N ILE A 47 26.65 -4.33 13.22
CA ILE A 47 27.91 -4.36 12.47
C ILE A 47 27.96 -3.20 11.47
N SER A 48 26.84 -2.84 10.84
CA SER A 48 26.74 -1.69 9.93
C SER A 48 26.88 -0.34 10.64
N ASP A 49 26.31 -0.20 11.85
CA ASP A 49 26.39 1.06 12.61
C ASP A 49 27.82 1.40 13.05
N ARG A 50 28.67 0.39 13.25
CA ARG A 50 30.09 0.60 13.55
C ARG A 50 30.88 1.09 12.34
N GLN A 51 30.55 0.64 11.13
CA GLN A 51 31.20 1.07 9.89
C GLN A 51 30.73 2.44 9.40
N ALA A 52 29.49 2.83 9.68
CA ALA A 52 28.96 4.16 9.32
C ALA A 52 29.52 5.28 10.21
N LYS A 53 29.88 4.98 11.46
CA LYS A 53 30.45 5.98 12.38
C LYS A 53 31.92 6.34 12.08
N GLU A 54 32.68 5.42 11.48
CA GLU A 54 34.08 5.69 11.09
C GLU A 54 34.21 6.52 9.79
N THR A 55 33.16 6.56 8.95
CA THR A 55 33.20 7.26 7.65
C THR A 55 32.69 8.70 7.69
N SER A 56 31.95 9.08 8.74
CA SER A 56 31.39 10.43 8.92
C SER A 56 32.38 11.41 9.57
N ASP A 57 33.29 10.93 10.42
CA ASP A 57 34.31 11.76 11.07
C ASP A 57 35.43 12.22 10.10
N ALA A 58 35.60 11.57 8.95
CA ALA A 58 36.65 11.90 7.97
C ALA A 58 36.29 13.06 7.00
N LYS A 59 35.03 13.51 6.97
CA LYS A 59 34.54 14.45 5.93
C LYS A 59 34.23 15.87 6.42
N ALA A 60 34.31 16.12 7.73
CA ALA A 60 34.01 17.43 8.33
C ALA A 60 35.19 18.42 8.34
N GLU A 61 36.40 18.05 7.90
CA GLU A 61 37.60 18.89 8.09
C GLU A 61 38.00 19.80 6.90
N LYS A 62 37.19 19.90 5.83
CA LYS A 62 37.57 20.76 4.67
C LYS A 62 36.38 21.49 4.06
N THR A 63 36.02 22.65 4.61
CA THR A 63 35.86 23.92 3.86
C THR A 63 35.39 25.04 4.79
N ALA A 64 36.31 25.94 5.16
CA ALA A 64 36.02 27.22 5.80
C ALA A 64 36.62 28.36 4.95
N GLY A 65 35.85 29.45 4.79
CA GLY A 65 36.25 30.73 4.16
C GLY A 65 35.68 30.92 2.74
N THR A 66 35.11 32.05 2.30
CA THR A 66 35.15 33.43 2.80
C THR A 66 34.01 34.24 2.17
N ALA A 67 33.47 35.23 2.88
CA ALA A 67 32.43 36.17 2.45
C ALA A 67 32.96 37.39 1.66
N GLY A 68 32.13 38.00 0.80
CA GLY A 68 32.38 39.31 0.18
C GLY A 68 31.15 39.97 -0.49
N LYS A 69 30.80 41.20 -0.05
CA LYS A 69 29.71 42.10 -0.50
C LYS A 69 30.17 43.08 -1.62
N MET A 70 29.23 43.57 -2.46
CA MET A 70 29.07 44.96 -3.00
C MET A 70 27.99 44.98 -4.12
N SER A 71 26.81 45.61 -4.02
CA SER A 71 26.39 47.03 -4.09
C SER A 71 26.38 47.71 -5.50
N GLY A 72 25.17 47.81 -6.10
CA GLY A 72 24.57 49.00 -6.75
C GLY A 72 25.07 49.53 -8.12
N LYS A 73 24.18 49.67 -9.13
CA LYS A 73 23.41 50.91 -9.49
C LYS A 73 22.86 50.86 -10.94
N THR A 74 21.66 51.41 -11.11
CA THR A 74 20.85 51.60 -12.33
C THR A 74 21.35 52.75 -13.23
N THR A 75 21.26 52.60 -14.56
CA THR A 75 20.94 53.71 -15.51
C THR A 75 20.40 53.18 -16.84
N VAL A 76 19.33 53.80 -17.35
CA VAL A 76 18.72 53.66 -18.69
C VAL A 76 19.21 54.81 -19.58
N PRO A 77 19.33 54.61 -20.91
CA PRO A 77 18.84 55.63 -21.84
C PRO A 77 17.95 55.08 -22.97
N LYS A 78 17.31 56.03 -23.65
CA LYS A 78 16.03 55.97 -24.37
C LYS A 78 16.20 55.78 -25.90
N ALA A 79 15.05 55.53 -26.52
CA ALA A 79 14.76 55.24 -27.92
C ALA A 79 15.22 56.26 -28.96
N GLU A 80 16.09 55.81 -29.87
CA GLU A 80 16.19 56.21 -31.27
C GLU A 80 16.71 54.99 -32.04
N ASP A 81 15.82 54.22 -32.68
CA ASP A 81 16.11 53.33 -33.83
C ASP A 81 14.85 52.55 -34.26
N PHE A 82 13.71 53.25 -34.31
CA PHE A 82 12.54 52.82 -35.07
C PHE A 82 12.78 53.20 -36.53
N LEU A 83 13.50 52.34 -37.28
CA LEU A 83 13.49 52.21 -38.75
C LEU A 83 14.58 51.20 -39.20
N LYS A 84 14.52 49.96 -38.69
CA LYS A 84 15.26 48.81 -39.25
C LYS A 84 14.49 47.49 -39.12
N THR A 85 13.17 47.60 -39.01
CA THR A 85 12.21 46.50 -39.07
C THR A 85 11.81 46.32 -40.52
N GLU A 86 12.55 45.48 -41.28
CA GLU A 86 12.02 44.75 -42.46
C GLU A 86 13.06 43.88 -43.19
N LYS A 87 14.35 43.87 -42.80
CA LYS A 87 15.39 43.07 -43.49
C LYS A 87 15.99 41.89 -42.70
N ASN A 88 15.46 41.58 -41.51
CA ASN A 88 16.01 40.53 -40.64
C ASN A 88 15.13 39.27 -40.48
N THR A 89 14.02 39.16 -41.22
CA THR A 89 13.10 38.00 -41.16
C THR A 89 13.36 36.95 -42.23
N ALA A 90 14.07 37.27 -43.33
CA ALA A 90 14.42 36.30 -44.38
C ALA A 90 15.74 35.53 -44.11
N ALA A 91 16.63 36.05 -43.25
CA ALA A 91 17.91 35.40 -42.92
C ALA A 91 17.81 34.37 -41.78
N LYS A 92 16.69 34.32 -41.04
CA LYS A 92 16.46 33.35 -39.95
C LYS A 92 15.80 32.04 -40.40
N ILE A 93 15.11 32.01 -41.55
CA ILE A 93 14.44 30.81 -42.08
C ILE A 93 15.41 29.91 -42.87
N GLN A 94 16.39 30.47 -43.60
CA GLN A 94 17.37 29.67 -44.34
C GLN A 94 18.44 28.97 -43.47
N LYS A 95 18.63 29.42 -42.21
CA LYS A 95 19.58 28.80 -41.28
C LYS A 95 18.97 27.63 -40.48
N ALA A 96 17.64 27.53 -40.43
CA ALA A 96 16.90 26.42 -39.83
C ALA A 96 16.78 25.22 -40.79
N VAL A 97 16.54 25.45 -42.08
CA VAL A 97 16.38 24.37 -43.09
C VAL A 97 17.72 23.68 -43.43
N ARG A 98 18.86 24.38 -43.35
CA ARG A 98 20.19 23.76 -43.52
C ARG A 98 20.71 22.98 -42.30
N ARG A 99 20.10 23.13 -41.11
CA ARG A 99 20.43 22.33 -39.93
C ARG A 99 19.64 21.02 -39.84
N ALA A 100 18.48 20.94 -40.49
CA ALA A 100 17.69 19.70 -40.56
C ALA A 100 18.19 18.69 -41.61
N ALA A 101 18.86 19.15 -42.68
CA ALA A 101 19.31 18.29 -43.79
C ALA A 101 20.75 17.73 -43.66
N ALA A 102 21.43 17.95 -42.52
CA ALA A 102 22.82 17.49 -42.29
C ALA A 102 22.98 16.62 -41.02
N ALA A 103 21.88 16.24 -40.37
CA ALA A 103 21.88 15.42 -39.16
C ALA A 103 21.89 13.89 -39.43
N GLU A 104 21.92 13.46 -40.69
CA GLU A 104 21.74 12.04 -41.02
C GLU A 104 23.02 11.25 -41.29
N ARG A 105 24.21 11.86 -41.23
CA ARG A 105 25.48 11.12 -41.36
C ARG A 105 26.62 11.79 -40.59
N ARG A 106 26.92 11.33 -39.36
CA ARG A 106 28.29 11.17 -38.83
C ARG A 106 28.34 10.50 -37.44
N PRO A 107 29.43 9.76 -37.15
CA PRO A 107 29.49 8.73 -36.11
C PRO A 107 29.75 9.28 -34.70
N ALA A 108 29.39 8.44 -33.72
CA ALA A 108 29.49 8.64 -32.28
C ALA A 108 30.80 9.31 -31.80
N ASP A 109 30.65 10.39 -31.03
CA ASP A 109 31.73 11.06 -30.29
C ASP A 109 32.10 10.26 -29.02
N VAL A 110 33.41 10.15 -28.81
CA VAL A 110 34.12 9.21 -27.96
C VAL A 110 34.29 9.81 -26.57
N ARG A 111 33.22 9.78 -25.75
CA ARG A 111 33.30 9.97 -24.29
C ARG A 111 32.50 8.97 -23.46
N ALA A 112 31.85 7.98 -24.10
CA ALA A 112 31.04 6.96 -23.44
C ALA A 112 31.72 5.56 -23.33
N LYS A 113 33.05 5.47 -23.50
CA LYS A 113 33.76 4.17 -23.52
C LYS A 113 34.31 3.67 -22.16
N ARG A 114 34.00 4.32 -21.04
CA ARG A 114 34.47 3.86 -19.70
C ARG A 114 33.43 3.06 -18.90
N TYR A 115 32.14 3.18 -19.22
CA TYR A 115 31.08 2.51 -18.46
C TYR A 115 30.62 1.18 -19.07
N VAL A 116 30.60 1.06 -20.40
CA VAL A 116 30.19 -0.20 -21.08
C VAL A 116 31.21 -1.34 -20.87
N GLY A 117 32.50 -1.02 -20.83
CA GLY A 117 33.54 -2.03 -20.55
C GLY A 117 33.51 -2.56 -19.11
N TRP A 118 33.04 -1.74 -18.16
CA TRP A 118 32.90 -2.15 -16.76
C TRP A 118 31.69 -3.06 -16.57
N ILE A 119 30.58 -2.76 -17.25
CA ILE A 119 29.36 -3.59 -17.24
C ILE A 119 29.63 -4.98 -17.84
N ILE A 120 30.36 -5.06 -18.96
CA ILE A 120 30.71 -6.36 -19.57
C ILE A 120 31.69 -7.16 -18.69
N ALA A 121 32.63 -6.49 -18.01
CA ALA A 121 33.54 -7.17 -17.08
C ALA A 121 32.83 -7.69 -15.82
N VAL A 122 31.88 -6.93 -15.28
CA VAL A 122 31.05 -7.35 -14.13
C VAL A 122 30.16 -8.54 -14.52
N ILE A 123 29.54 -8.52 -15.71
CA ILE A 123 28.73 -9.63 -16.21
C ILE A 123 29.58 -10.89 -16.47
N LEU A 124 30.82 -10.75 -16.95
CA LEU A 124 31.75 -11.87 -17.13
C LEU A 124 32.30 -12.42 -15.80
N ILE A 125 32.44 -11.58 -14.76
CA ILE A 125 32.83 -12.01 -13.41
C ILE A 125 31.66 -12.73 -12.71
N ILE A 126 30.41 -12.29 -12.94
CA ILE A 126 29.21 -12.95 -12.40
C ILE A 126 28.97 -14.30 -13.10
N THR A 127 29.16 -14.38 -14.42
CA THR A 127 28.96 -15.64 -15.18
C THR A 127 30.11 -16.65 -15.00
N ALA A 128 31.35 -16.19 -14.78
CA ALA A 128 32.48 -17.08 -14.48
C ALA A 128 32.67 -17.39 -12.98
N GLY A 129 32.07 -16.61 -12.08
CA GLY A 129 32.12 -16.81 -10.62
C GLY A 129 31.01 -17.72 -10.06
N MET A 130 29.96 -17.97 -10.85
CA MET A 130 28.82 -18.82 -10.49
C MET A 130 29.00 -20.36 -10.61
N PRO A 131 30.18 -20.95 -10.86
CA PRO A 131 30.38 -22.38 -10.62
C PRO A 131 31.22 -22.69 -9.38
N LEU A 132 31.64 -21.70 -8.57
CA LEU A 132 32.42 -21.94 -7.33
C LEU A 132 31.66 -21.66 -6.03
N LEU A 133 30.44 -21.09 -6.12
CA LEU A 133 29.55 -20.88 -4.98
C LEU A 133 28.50 -21.98 -4.81
N THR A 134 28.36 -22.91 -5.75
CA THR A 134 27.40 -24.02 -5.62
C THR A 134 27.80 -25.03 -4.54
N GLU A 135 29.09 -25.17 -4.22
CA GLU A 135 29.56 -26.10 -3.18
C GLU A 135 29.42 -25.54 -1.74
N ILE A 136 29.15 -24.24 -1.56
CA ILE A 136 28.98 -23.63 -0.22
C ILE A 136 27.49 -23.54 0.16
N PHE A 137 26.58 -23.38 -0.82
CA PHE A 137 25.14 -23.34 -0.57
C PHE A 137 24.51 -24.72 -0.32
N ASP A 138 25.13 -25.81 -0.78
CA ASP A 138 24.61 -27.18 -0.61
C ASP A 138 24.76 -27.74 0.83
N LEU A 139 25.58 -27.10 1.68
CA LEU A 139 25.79 -27.55 3.07
C LEU A 139 24.86 -26.87 4.09
N SER A 140 24.29 -25.71 3.76
CA SER A 140 23.29 -25.03 4.61
C SER A 140 21.87 -25.51 4.34
N ASP A 141 21.60 -26.03 3.13
CA ASP A 141 20.26 -26.43 2.70
C ASP A 141 19.82 -27.80 3.26
N GLN A 142 20.72 -28.56 3.91
CA GLN A 142 20.42 -29.89 4.45
C GLN A 142 19.94 -29.85 5.91
N GLU A 143 20.46 -28.95 6.76
CA GLU A 143 20.00 -28.83 8.15
C GLU A 143 18.69 -28.04 8.28
N ASP A 144 18.47 -27.04 7.41
CA ASP A 144 17.23 -26.26 7.44
C ASP A 144 16.03 -27.07 6.91
N ARG A 145 16.25 -27.93 5.91
CA ARG A 145 15.17 -28.73 5.29
C ARG A 145 14.58 -29.80 6.23
N GLU A 146 15.34 -30.29 7.21
CA GLU A 146 14.84 -31.24 8.21
C GLU A 146 13.94 -30.57 9.28
N VAL A 147 14.07 -29.26 9.50
CA VAL A 147 13.21 -28.52 10.46
C VAL A 147 11.88 -28.12 9.82
N TRP A 148 11.85 -27.88 8.51
CA TRP A 148 10.63 -27.54 7.77
C TRP A 148 9.82 -28.78 7.34
N SER A 149 10.45 -29.95 7.13
CA SER A 149 9.71 -31.15 6.71
C SER A 149 8.88 -31.81 7.81
N ASP A 150 9.10 -31.46 9.09
CA ASP A 150 8.36 -32.03 10.23
C ASP A 150 7.05 -31.27 10.53
N MET A 151 6.72 -30.25 9.73
CA MET A 151 5.49 -29.44 9.84
C MET A 151 4.48 -29.69 8.69
N GLU A 152 4.81 -30.57 7.74
CA GLU A 152 3.95 -30.92 6.59
C GLU A 152 2.83 -31.94 6.93
N ASP A 153 2.67 -32.34 8.20
CA ASP A 153 1.75 -33.41 8.62
C ASP A 153 0.60 -32.90 9.53
N GLN A 154 0.05 -31.71 9.21
CA GLN A 154 -1.27 -31.30 9.68
C GLN A 154 -2.07 -30.72 8.50
N ASP A 155 -3.12 -31.43 8.09
CA ASP A 155 -4.20 -30.96 7.20
C ASP A 155 -4.95 -29.78 7.85
N TYR A 156 -4.30 -28.63 8.03
CA TYR A 156 -4.92 -27.43 8.55
C TYR A 156 -5.74 -26.77 7.43
N VAL A 157 -7.04 -27.05 7.41
CA VAL A 157 -8.00 -26.31 6.60
C VAL A 157 -8.26 -24.99 7.32
N TYR A 158 -7.85 -23.87 6.71
CA TYR A 158 -8.18 -22.55 7.20
C TYR A 158 -9.70 -22.36 7.09
N ASP A 159 -10.34 -22.00 8.20
CA ASP A 159 -11.76 -21.63 8.27
C ASP A 159 -11.82 -20.15 8.64
N GLU A 160 -12.27 -19.34 7.68
CA GLU A 160 -12.38 -17.88 7.78
C GLU A 160 -13.31 -17.45 8.92
N TYR A 161 -14.24 -18.32 9.33
CA TYR A 161 -15.26 -18.03 10.33
C TYR A 161 -15.02 -18.74 11.66
N GLN A 162 -13.85 -19.38 11.86
CA GLN A 162 -13.57 -20.22 13.03
C GLN A 162 -13.70 -19.48 14.39
N PHE A 163 -13.56 -18.16 14.40
CA PHE A 163 -13.64 -17.31 15.59
C PHE A 163 -14.96 -16.55 15.72
N VAL A 164 -15.85 -16.70 14.75
CA VAL A 164 -17.13 -15.99 14.72
C VAL A 164 -18.06 -16.59 15.78
N THR A 165 -18.60 -15.71 16.63
CA THR A 165 -19.57 -16.08 17.66
C THR A 165 -20.95 -15.49 17.43
N ARG A 166 -21.05 -14.47 16.56
CA ARG A 166 -22.30 -13.85 16.16
C ARG A 166 -23.00 -14.76 15.14
N GLU A 167 -24.26 -15.06 15.38
CA GLU A 167 -25.07 -15.84 14.44
C GLU A 167 -25.87 -14.88 13.54
N LEU A 168 -25.83 -15.12 12.23
CA LEU A 168 -26.71 -14.46 11.28
C LEU A 168 -28.15 -14.93 11.47
N SER A 169 -29.11 -14.06 11.21
CA SER A 169 -30.52 -14.44 11.18
C SER A 169 -30.80 -15.44 10.05
N GLU A 170 -31.50 -16.54 10.35
CA GLU A 170 -31.96 -17.49 9.32
C GLU A 170 -33.08 -16.91 8.43
N SER A 171 -33.76 -15.86 8.89
CA SER A 171 -34.83 -15.19 8.14
C SER A 171 -34.39 -13.81 7.68
N GLY A 172 -34.76 -13.42 6.47
CA GLY A 172 -34.58 -12.08 5.94
C GLY A 172 -35.31 -11.91 4.61
N GLU A 173 -34.85 -10.95 3.82
CA GLU A 173 -35.36 -10.71 2.48
C GLU A 173 -34.39 -11.27 1.43
N ILE A 174 -34.92 -11.62 0.26
CA ILE A 174 -34.07 -11.89 -0.91
C ILE A 174 -33.45 -10.57 -1.35
N TYR A 175 -32.14 -10.56 -1.53
CA TYR A 175 -31.38 -9.41 -1.99
C TYR A 175 -30.40 -9.83 -3.09
N ASP A 176 -30.44 -9.09 -4.18
CA ASP A 176 -29.55 -9.27 -5.33
C ASP A 176 -28.83 -7.96 -5.60
N ALA A 177 -27.51 -8.00 -5.81
CA ALA A 177 -26.72 -6.84 -6.20
C ALA A 177 -25.59 -7.22 -7.15
N LEU A 178 -25.45 -6.46 -8.23
CA LEU A 178 -24.28 -6.54 -9.11
C LEU A 178 -23.28 -5.47 -8.68
N LEU A 179 -22.15 -5.89 -8.14
CA LEU A 179 -21.10 -5.01 -7.62
C LEU A 179 -19.83 -5.13 -8.46
N GLY A 180 -19.07 -4.04 -8.53
CA GLY A 180 -17.77 -4.00 -9.20
C GLY A 180 -16.74 -3.36 -8.29
N ASN A 181 -15.68 -2.80 -8.88
CA ASN A 181 -14.57 -2.22 -8.12
C ASN A 181 -15.03 -1.14 -7.11
N GLY A 182 -14.58 -1.25 -5.86
CA GLY A 182 -14.88 -0.29 -4.78
C GLY A 182 -14.90 -0.93 -3.39
N GLU A 183 -15.25 -0.12 -2.40
CA GLU A 183 -15.45 -0.56 -1.01
C GLU A 183 -16.91 -0.45 -0.60
N TYR A 184 -17.45 -1.48 0.06
CA TYR A 184 -18.85 -1.57 0.43
C TYR A 184 -18.97 -1.91 1.90
N CYS A 185 -19.55 -1.00 2.69
CA CYS A 185 -19.80 -1.23 4.10
C CYS A 185 -21.09 -2.02 4.30
N VAL A 186 -21.01 -3.11 5.04
CA VAL A 186 -22.17 -3.92 5.43
C VAL A 186 -22.97 -3.15 6.48
N GLY A 187 -24.28 -3.04 6.29
CA GLY A 187 -25.20 -2.15 7.00
C GLY A 187 -25.48 -0.83 6.26
N VAL A 188 -24.68 -0.46 5.25
CA VAL A 188 -24.82 0.81 4.49
C VAL A 188 -25.06 0.53 3.01
N ASN A 189 -24.11 -0.13 2.36
CA ASN A 189 -24.16 -0.44 0.94
C ASN A 189 -24.73 -1.83 0.69
N LEU A 190 -24.43 -2.78 1.59
CA LEU A 190 -24.91 -4.15 1.56
C LEU A 190 -25.63 -4.48 2.86
N PRO A 191 -26.75 -5.23 2.83
CA PRO A 191 -27.37 -5.72 4.06
C PRO A 191 -26.50 -6.78 4.77
N GLU A 192 -26.67 -6.92 6.08
CA GLU A 192 -26.15 -8.08 6.81
C GLU A 192 -26.87 -9.35 6.32
N GLY A 193 -26.11 -10.43 6.09
CA GLY A 193 -26.68 -11.68 5.57
C GLY A 193 -25.61 -12.69 5.16
N SER A 194 -26.08 -13.85 4.73
CA SER A 194 -25.25 -14.87 4.09
C SER A 194 -25.44 -14.79 2.58
N TYR A 195 -24.35 -14.80 1.85
CA TYR A 195 -24.33 -14.56 0.41
C TYR A 195 -23.71 -15.73 -0.36
N THR A 196 -24.25 -15.98 -1.53
CA THR A 196 -23.55 -16.63 -2.64
C THR A 196 -23.11 -15.53 -3.60
N VAL A 197 -21.84 -15.54 -3.97
CA VAL A 197 -21.24 -14.55 -4.89
C VAL A 197 -20.82 -15.26 -6.17
N GLU A 198 -21.36 -14.85 -7.30
CA GLU A 198 -21.06 -15.41 -8.62
C GLU A 198 -20.31 -14.41 -9.49
N LEU A 199 -19.36 -14.91 -10.29
CA LEU A 199 -18.66 -14.11 -11.30
C LEU A 199 -19.63 -13.80 -12.46
N ALA A 200 -20.01 -12.53 -12.60
CA ALA A 200 -20.83 -12.08 -13.72
C ALA A 200 -20.00 -11.79 -14.96
N ASP A 201 -18.88 -11.09 -14.81
CA ASP A 201 -17.95 -10.74 -15.89
C ASP A 201 -16.57 -10.34 -15.36
N GLY A 202 -15.54 -10.51 -16.19
CA GLY A 202 -14.17 -10.06 -15.92
C GLY A 202 -13.39 -10.93 -14.94
N GLU A 203 -12.41 -10.33 -14.26
CA GLU A 203 -11.53 -10.99 -13.28
C GLU A 203 -11.05 -10.00 -12.22
N GLY A 204 -10.88 -10.47 -10.99
CA GLY A 204 -10.53 -9.61 -9.88
C GLY A 204 -10.67 -10.30 -8.54
N SER A 205 -10.60 -9.54 -7.46
CA SER A 205 -10.65 -10.07 -6.11
C SER A 205 -11.80 -9.48 -5.30
N LEU A 206 -12.23 -10.29 -4.33
CA LEU A 206 -13.12 -9.91 -3.25
C LEU A 206 -12.36 -10.12 -1.94
N ASN A 207 -12.35 -9.09 -1.09
CA ASN A 207 -11.85 -9.14 0.26
C ASN A 207 -12.97 -8.77 1.24
N VAL A 208 -13.12 -9.53 2.32
CA VAL A 208 -13.98 -9.17 3.45
C VAL A 208 -13.11 -8.98 4.67
N ASP A 209 -13.12 -7.77 5.23
CA ASP A 209 -12.44 -7.42 6.47
C ASP A 209 -13.49 -7.10 7.54
N ASP A 210 -13.51 -7.92 8.60
CA ASP A 210 -14.33 -7.73 9.78
C ASP A 210 -13.49 -8.00 11.04
N PRO A 211 -12.81 -6.97 11.56
CA PRO A 211 -11.98 -7.13 12.74
C PRO A 211 -12.79 -7.45 14.00
N GLU A 212 -14.07 -7.05 14.07
CA GLU A 212 -14.92 -7.32 15.24
C GLU A 212 -15.23 -8.83 15.36
N ASN A 213 -15.52 -9.48 14.23
CA ASN A 213 -15.78 -10.91 14.18
C ASN A 213 -14.53 -11.75 13.84
N SER A 214 -13.36 -11.11 13.67
CA SER A 214 -12.09 -11.74 13.30
C SER A 214 -12.16 -12.50 11.97
N ILE A 215 -12.84 -11.93 10.99
CA ILE A 215 -12.97 -12.48 9.64
C ILE A 215 -12.02 -11.74 8.72
N TYR A 216 -11.21 -12.52 8.01
CA TYR A 216 -10.44 -12.06 6.87
C TYR A 216 -10.60 -13.11 5.77
N LEU A 217 -11.37 -12.76 4.74
CA LEU A 217 -11.64 -13.60 3.58
C LEU A 217 -11.07 -12.90 2.35
N TYR A 218 -10.24 -13.62 1.60
CA TYR A 218 -9.75 -13.18 0.29
C TYR A 218 -10.07 -14.26 -0.74
N GLN A 219 -10.71 -13.88 -1.83
CA GLN A 219 -10.97 -14.77 -2.96
C GLN A 219 -10.74 -14.04 -4.27
N TYR A 220 -10.01 -14.68 -5.18
CA TYR A 220 -9.86 -14.21 -6.56
C TYR A 220 -10.89 -14.91 -7.44
N PHE A 221 -11.60 -14.12 -8.25
CA PHE A 221 -12.59 -14.58 -9.22
C PHE A 221 -12.02 -14.48 -10.63
N GLY A 222 -12.25 -15.53 -11.40
CA GLY A 222 -11.77 -15.67 -12.77
C GLY A 222 -12.17 -17.03 -13.34
N TYR A 223 -11.59 -17.39 -14.48
CA TYR A 223 -11.95 -18.60 -15.22
C TYR A 223 -10.87 -19.69 -15.17
N GLU A 224 -9.70 -19.40 -14.59
CA GLU A 224 -8.56 -20.32 -14.55
C GLU A 224 -8.51 -21.11 -13.23
N GLU A 225 -9.11 -22.31 -13.25
CA GLU A 225 -9.12 -23.21 -12.08
C GLU A 225 -7.72 -23.55 -11.54
N ASP A 226 -6.70 -23.56 -12.39
CA ASP A 226 -5.31 -23.89 -12.03
C ASP A 226 -4.66 -22.87 -11.06
N TYR A 227 -5.24 -21.66 -10.92
CA TYR A 227 -4.76 -20.61 -10.02
C TYR A 227 -5.67 -20.40 -8.79
N ASN A 228 -6.50 -21.39 -8.44
CA ASN A 228 -7.51 -21.30 -7.40
C ASN A 228 -8.53 -20.16 -7.62
N GLU A 229 -8.72 -19.76 -8.87
CA GLU A 229 -9.78 -18.83 -9.24
C GLU A 229 -11.12 -19.54 -9.15
N VAL A 230 -12.13 -18.81 -8.69
CA VAL A 230 -13.49 -19.33 -8.60
C VAL A 230 -14.43 -18.50 -9.46
N THR A 231 -15.49 -19.14 -9.94
CA THR A 231 -16.63 -18.45 -10.57
C THR A 231 -17.81 -18.33 -9.61
N VAL A 232 -17.79 -19.06 -8.49
CA VAL A 232 -18.83 -19.06 -7.45
C VAL A 232 -18.17 -19.22 -6.10
N LEU A 233 -18.55 -18.38 -5.14
CA LEU A 233 -18.16 -18.47 -3.73
C LEU A 233 -19.44 -18.53 -2.88
N GLU A 234 -19.64 -19.64 -2.19
CA GLU A 234 -20.79 -19.86 -1.30
C GLU A 234 -20.43 -19.52 0.16
N ASP A 235 -21.45 -19.31 1.00
CA ASP A 235 -21.30 -19.07 2.46
C ASP A 235 -20.44 -17.83 2.80
N VAL A 236 -20.61 -16.76 2.03
CA VAL A 236 -20.02 -15.45 2.33
C VAL A 236 -20.86 -14.76 3.39
N ARG A 237 -20.44 -14.83 4.67
CA ARG A 237 -21.17 -14.28 5.81
C ARG A 237 -20.72 -12.85 6.06
N LEU A 238 -21.63 -11.91 5.82
CA LEU A 238 -21.39 -10.49 5.96
C LEU A 238 -22.14 -9.96 7.18
N TYR A 239 -21.40 -9.46 8.18
CA TYR A 239 -21.93 -8.85 9.39
C TYR A 239 -21.90 -7.33 9.29
N GLU A 240 -22.90 -6.67 9.89
CA GLU A 240 -22.92 -5.21 9.99
C GLU A 240 -21.61 -4.68 10.58
N GLY A 241 -21.00 -3.71 9.89
CA GLY A 241 -19.69 -3.15 10.23
C GLY A 241 -18.52 -3.72 9.41
N ALA A 242 -18.69 -4.89 8.79
CA ALA A 242 -17.70 -5.45 7.88
C ALA A 242 -17.54 -4.61 6.61
N VAL A 243 -16.36 -4.69 5.99
CA VAL A 243 -16.05 -4.03 4.72
C VAL A 243 -15.78 -5.07 3.65
N VAL A 244 -16.50 -4.94 2.54
CA VAL A 244 -16.28 -5.75 1.33
C VAL A 244 -15.57 -4.89 0.31
N SER A 245 -14.32 -5.23 0.00
CA SER A 245 -13.51 -4.56 -1.02
C SER A 245 -13.46 -5.43 -2.27
N ILE A 246 -13.85 -4.87 -3.41
CA ILE A 246 -13.77 -5.52 -4.72
C ILE A 246 -12.73 -4.78 -5.54
N SER A 247 -11.80 -5.50 -6.17
CA SER A 247 -10.70 -4.91 -6.92
C SER A 247 -10.43 -5.65 -8.22
N GLY A 248 -10.04 -4.91 -9.26
CA GLY A 248 -9.86 -5.43 -10.62
C GLY A 248 -11.06 -5.13 -11.52
N ALA A 249 -10.91 -5.45 -12.80
CA ALA A 249 -11.97 -5.32 -13.80
C ALA A 249 -12.98 -6.49 -13.67
N VAL A 250 -13.69 -6.54 -12.55
CA VAL A 250 -14.63 -7.62 -12.20
C VAL A 250 -16.03 -7.09 -11.89
N SER A 251 -17.04 -7.86 -12.26
CA SER A 251 -18.42 -7.70 -11.80
C SER A 251 -18.89 -8.98 -11.12
N LEU A 252 -19.38 -8.85 -9.90
CA LEU A 252 -19.80 -9.94 -9.02
C LEU A 252 -21.28 -9.81 -8.69
N ASP A 253 -22.03 -10.89 -8.89
CA ASP A 253 -23.44 -11.00 -8.52
C ASP A 253 -23.56 -11.55 -7.10
N PHE A 254 -24.07 -10.73 -6.19
CA PHE A 254 -24.28 -11.06 -4.79
C PHE A 254 -25.74 -11.43 -4.60
N HIS A 255 -25.98 -12.68 -4.20
CA HIS A 255 -27.31 -13.19 -3.87
C HIS A 255 -27.39 -13.59 -2.40
N SER A 256 -28.41 -13.11 -1.69
CA SER A 256 -28.73 -13.55 -0.32
C SER A 256 -30.21 -13.84 -0.16
N GLU A 257 -30.54 -14.89 0.58
CA GLU A 257 -31.93 -15.25 0.94
C GLU A 257 -32.36 -14.73 2.32
N ASN A 258 -31.41 -14.25 3.13
CA ASN A 258 -31.62 -13.84 4.52
C ASN A 258 -31.09 -12.44 4.82
N ALA A 259 -31.06 -11.57 3.82
CA ALA A 259 -30.52 -10.22 3.94
C ALA A 259 -31.39 -9.33 4.85
N GLN A 260 -30.76 -8.60 5.77
CA GLN A 260 -31.40 -7.72 6.75
C GLN A 260 -31.55 -6.28 6.21
N THR A 261 -32.21 -6.12 5.06
CA THR A 261 -32.41 -4.81 4.38
C THR A 261 -33.04 -3.74 5.29
N GLN A 262 -33.94 -4.14 6.19
CA GLN A 262 -34.63 -3.24 7.11
C GLN A 262 -33.74 -2.74 8.27
N ALA A 263 -32.61 -3.41 8.52
CA ALA A 263 -31.63 -3.01 9.52
C ALA A 263 -30.58 -2.04 8.94
N MET A 264 -30.56 -1.84 7.62
CA MET A 264 -29.60 -0.93 6.99
C MET A 264 -29.82 0.52 7.43
N SER A 265 -28.71 1.22 7.63
CA SER A 265 -28.68 2.64 7.98
C SER A 265 -27.80 3.38 6.99
N ALA A 266 -28.44 4.09 6.06
CA ALA A 266 -27.76 4.95 5.10
C ALA A 266 -28.49 6.30 5.02
N GLU A 267 -27.73 7.36 4.77
CA GLU A 267 -28.24 8.68 4.46
C GLU A 267 -27.83 9.12 3.06
N THR A 268 -28.59 10.04 2.46
CA THR A 268 -28.20 10.64 1.17
C THR A 268 -26.97 11.50 1.39
N ASN A 269 -26.00 11.37 0.49
CA ASN A 269 -24.81 12.21 0.53
C ASN A 269 -25.19 13.70 0.41
N PRO A 270 -24.78 14.57 1.34
CA PRO A 270 -25.09 15.99 1.28
C PRO A 270 -24.37 16.72 0.13
N LEU A 271 -23.29 16.13 -0.40
CA LEU A 271 -22.53 16.69 -1.50
C LEU A 271 -23.18 16.33 -2.85
N THR A 272 -23.17 17.28 -3.77
CA THR A 272 -23.79 17.11 -5.10
C THR A 272 -22.87 17.51 -6.26
N GLU A 273 -21.75 18.16 -5.97
CA GLU A 273 -20.84 18.68 -6.98
C GLU A 273 -19.67 17.71 -7.21
N SER A 274 -19.42 17.40 -8.48
CA SER A 274 -18.26 16.60 -8.89
C SER A 274 -16.98 17.43 -8.90
N VAL A 275 -15.84 16.78 -8.68
CA VAL A 275 -14.51 17.39 -8.67
C VAL A 275 -13.68 16.74 -9.76
N THR A 276 -13.02 17.53 -10.59
CA THR A 276 -12.07 17.02 -11.59
C THR A 276 -10.65 17.11 -11.03
N LEU A 277 -9.95 15.99 -11.03
CA LEU A 277 -8.53 15.89 -10.68
C LEU A 277 -7.70 16.02 -11.95
N GLU A 278 -6.91 17.09 -12.01
CA GLU A 278 -5.88 17.25 -13.06
C GLU A 278 -4.72 16.26 -12.83
N ALA A 279 -4.18 15.71 -13.91
CA ALA A 279 -3.06 14.78 -13.86
C ALA A 279 -1.83 15.35 -13.16
N ASP A 280 -1.14 14.51 -12.40
CA ASP A 280 0.10 14.78 -11.65
C ASP A 280 0.00 15.93 -10.63
N ARG A 281 -1.21 16.36 -10.28
CA ARG A 281 -1.47 17.34 -9.23
C ARG A 281 -2.07 16.64 -8.01
N THR A 282 -1.47 16.88 -6.86
CA THR A 282 -2.02 16.49 -5.56
C THR A 282 -3.09 17.48 -5.11
N TYR A 283 -4.22 16.95 -4.65
CA TYR A 283 -5.34 17.68 -4.06
C TYR A 283 -5.52 17.24 -2.61
N THR A 284 -5.93 18.16 -1.75
CA THR A 284 -6.20 17.85 -0.34
C THR A 284 -7.68 18.05 0.00
N ALA A 285 -8.33 17.00 0.51
CA ALA A 285 -9.70 17.05 0.99
C ALA A 285 -9.85 18.04 2.17
N GLY A 286 -10.95 18.78 2.20
CA GLY A 286 -11.18 19.91 3.12
C GLY A 286 -10.47 21.21 2.73
N VAL A 287 -9.59 21.20 1.71
CA VAL A 287 -8.85 22.38 1.23
C VAL A 287 -9.16 22.68 -0.23
N ASP A 288 -8.87 21.74 -1.13
CA ASP A 288 -9.12 21.90 -2.57
C ASP A 288 -10.54 21.48 -2.97
N PHE A 289 -11.12 20.51 -2.24
CA PHE A 289 -12.50 20.04 -2.38
C PHE A 289 -13.06 19.61 -1.03
N PRO A 290 -14.39 19.51 -0.84
CA PRO A 290 -14.97 19.05 0.43
C PRO A 290 -14.51 17.63 0.82
N GLU A 291 -14.37 17.36 2.12
CA GLU A 291 -14.28 15.97 2.58
C GLU A 291 -15.59 15.23 2.33
N GLY A 292 -15.53 13.93 2.03
CA GLY A 292 -16.70 13.19 1.61
C GLY A 292 -16.43 11.77 1.16
N ILE A 293 -17.50 11.07 0.80
CA ILE A 293 -17.44 9.77 0.13
C ILE A 293 -17.72 9.98 -1.36
N TYR A 294 -16.83 9.47 -2.20
CA TYR A 294 -16.84 9.69 -3.64
C TYR A 294 -16.69 8.38 -4.42
N ASP A 295 -17.45 8.28 -5.51
CA ASP A 295 -17.13 7.37 -6.60
C ASP A 295 -16.05 8.04 -7.47
N ILE A 296 -14.99 7.31 -7.77
CA ILE A 296 -13.85 7.80 -8.55
C ILE A 296 -13.94 7.18 -9.93
N SER A 297 -13.99 8.01 -10.97
CA SER A 297 -13.94 7.55 -12.36
C SER A 297 -12.64 7.99 -13.02
N GLY A 298 -11.93 7.05 -13.61
CA GLY A 298 -10.72 7.25 -14.41
C GLY A 298 -10.90 6.69 -15.82
N SER A 299 -10.06 7.13 -16.77
CA SER A 299 -9.96 6.46 -18.08
C SER A 299 -9.04 5.24 -17.98
N ASP A 300 -9.03 4.41 -19.03
CA ASP A 300 -8.13 3.27 -19.13
C ASP A 300 -6.67 3.66 -18.82
N TRP A 301 -6.03 2.84 -18.01
CA TRP A 301 -4.65 2.95 -17.53
C TRP A 301 -4.34 4.15 -16.63
N VAL A 302 -5.36 4.86 -16.15
CA VAL A 302 -5.18 5.85 -15.09
C VAL A 302 -4.98 5.14 -13.76
N THR A 303 -4.03 5.64 -12.99
CA THR A 303 -3.83 5.30 -11.59
C THR A 303 -4.24 6.48 -10.72
N VAL A 304 -5.07 6.21 -9.71
CA VAL A 304 -5.41 7.16 -8.66
C VAL A 304 -4.82 6.67 -7.35
N GLU A 305 -4.04 7.52 -6.69
CA GLU A 305 -3.44 7.23 -5.40
C GLU A 305 -3.99 8.21 -4.38
N TYR A 306 -4.42 7.70 -3.23
CA TYR A 306 -4.74 8.56 -2.11
C TYR A 306 -4.18 8.03 -0.80
N SER A 307 -3.95 8.95 0.13
CA SER A 307 -3.44 8.65 1.46
C SER A 307 -4.24 9.35 2.54
N VAL A 308 -4.42 8.65 3.65
CA VAL A 308 -5.11 9.16 4.84
C VAL A 308 -4.21 8.99 6.05
N TYR A 309 -4.00 10.09 6.78
CA TYR A 309 -3.20 10.07 7.99
C TYR A 309 -3.94 9.41 9.15
N LEU A 310 -3.34 8.39 9.75
CA LEU A 310 -3.92 7.58 10.82
C LEU A 310 -3.57 8.10 12.22
N GLY A 311 -2.59 9.00 12.35
CA GLY A 311 -2.07 9.49 13.63
C GLY A 311 -0.65 9.02 13.91
N GLU A 312 -0.04 9.45 15.01
CA GLU A 312 1.33 9.05 15.41
C GLU A 312 1.34 7.66 16.09
N ILE A 313 1.02 6.60 15.32
CA ILE A 313 0.92 5.22 15.82
C ILE A 313 2.31 4.57 15.91
N TYR A 314 3.13 4.83 14.90
CA TYR A 314 4.46 4.26 14.70
C TYR A 314 5.54 5.35 14.64
N GLU A 315 6.78 4.98 14.99
CA GLU A 315 7.94 5.89 14.88
C GLU A 315 8.34 6.18 13.43
N GLU A 316 7.98 5.29 12.50
CA GLU A 316 8.22 5.45 11.06
C GLU A 316 7.01 6.14 10.44
N ASP A 317 7.21 7.38 9.95
CA ASP A 317 6.15 8.26 9.49
C ASP A 317 5.28 7.62 8.39
N ASP A 318 5.86 6.85 7.47
CA ASP A 318 5.13 6.24 6.35
C ASP A 318 4.11 5.17 6.81
N LEU A 319 4.35 4.55 7.98
CA LEU A 319 3.43 3.55 8.56
C LEU A 319 2.22 4.20 9.25
N ASN A 320 2.22 5.52 9.38
CA ASN A 320 1.12 6.30 9.97
C ASN A 320 0.08 6.74 8.94
N TYR A 321 0.11 6.14 7.74
CA TYR A 321 -0.80 6.45 6.66
C TYR A 321 -1.45 5.18 6.13
N GLN A 322 -2.75 5.25 5.87
CA GLN A 322 -3.43 4.29 5.00
C GLN A 322 -3.25 4.76 3.56
N TRP A 323 -2.80 3.86 2.69
CA TRP A 323 -2.55 4.14 1.27
C TRP A 323 -3.45 3.29 0.41
N GLU A 324 -4.07 3.92 -0.57
CA GLU A 324 -4.90 3.25 -1.55
C GLU A 324 -4.38 3.58 -2.96
N ASN A 325 -4.29 2.55 -3.78
CA ASN A 325 -3.87 2.64 -5.17
C ASN A 325 -4.94 1.98 -6.05
N ILE A 326 -5.60 2.80 -6.85
CA ILE A 326 -6.69 2.41 -7.73
C ILE A 326 -6.17 2.43 -9.16
N TRP A 327 -6.04 1.25 -9.76
CA TRP A 327 -5.71 1.10 -11.17
C TRP A 327 -6.99 0.90 -11.97
N PHE A 328 -7.29 1.83 -12.89
CA PHE A 328 -8.32 1.66 -13.90
C PHE A 328 -7.76 0.91 -15.11
N GLU A 329 -8.11 -0.37 -15.25
CA GLU A 329 -7.77 -1.17 -16.43
C GLU A 329 -8.84 -1.05 -17.52
N GLU A 330 -8.61 -1.69 -18.68
CA GLU A 330 -9.59 -1.70 -19.77
C GLU A 330 -10.93 -2.29 -19.29
N GLY A 331 -12.01 -1.53 -19.42
CA GLY A 331 -13.36 -1.94 -19.02
C GLY A 331 -13.75 -1.57 -17.58
N GLN A 332 -12.81 -1.13 -16.74
CA GLN A 332 -13.11 -0.58 -15.42
C GLN A 332 -13.30 0.93 -15.53
N ASP A 333 -14.48 1.44 -15.17
CA ASP A 333 -14.79 2.87 -15.30
C ASP A 333 -14.88 3.61 -13.96
N THR A 334 -15.14 2.90 -12.87
CA THR A 334 -15.48 3.51 -11.58
C THR A 334 -15.04 2.65 -10.40
N TYR A 335 -14.36 3.26 -9.45
CA TYR A 335 -14.15 2.76 -8.10
C TYR A 335 -15.21 3.36 -7.17
N ARG A 336 -15.99 2.54 -6.48
CA ARG A 336 -17.12 3.01 -5.66
C ARG A 336 -16.72 3.31 -4.21
N ASN A 337 -17.33 4.35 -3.65
CA ASN A 337 -17.32 4.70 -2.22
C ASN A 337 -15.93 4.94 -1.58
N ALA A 338 -15.00 5.60 -2.26
CA ALA A 338 -13.76 6.06 -1.64
C ALA A 338 -14.05 7.10 -0.54
N VAL A 339 -13.56 6.86 0.68
CA VAL A 339 -13.78 7.75 1.83
C VAL A 339 -12.61 8.73 1.95
N LEU A 340 -12.85 10.02 1.78
CA LEU A 340 -11.82 11.06 1.77
C LEU A 340 -12.07 12.07 2.90
N PRO A 341 -11.56 11.81 4.13
CA PRO A 341 -11.67 12.74 5.25
C PRO A 341 -10.82 14.00 5.06
N ALA A 342 -11.09 15.05 5.82
CA ALA A 342 -10.27 16.27 5.79
C ALA A 342 -8.78 15.96 6.01
N GLY A 343 -7.94 16.49 5.12
CA GLY A 343 -6.50 16.25 5.13
C GLY A 343 -6.05 15.04 4.29
N ALA A 344 -6.97 14.21 3.78
CA ALA A 344 -6.63 13.17 2.81
C ALA A 344 -6.02 13.80 1.55
N GLU A 345 -4.92 13.24 1.06
CA GLU A 345 -4.25 13.68 -0.16
C GLU A 345 -4.53 12.69 -1.29
N ILE A 346 -4.92 13.19 -2.45
CA ILE A 346 -5.25 12.38 -3.64
C ILE A 346 -4.56 12.93 -4.88
N THR A 347 -4.03 12.03 -5.70
CA THR A 347 -3.36 12.33 -6.97
C THR A 347 -3.84 11.34 -8.04
N ALA A 348 -4.02 11.81 -9.27
CA ALA A 348 -4.28 10.96 -10.43
C ALA A 348 -3.19 11.20 -11.48
N ASP A 349 -2.78 10.16 -12.19
CA ASP A 349 -1.85 10.28 -13.32
C ASP A 349 -2.61 10.38 -14.67
N GLY A 350 -1.86 10.30 -15.77
CA GLY A 350 -2.44 10.14 -17.10
C GLY A 350 -3.35 11.28 -17.53
N ASP A 351 -4.62 10.97 -17.78
CA ASP A 351 -5.66 11.93 -18.17
C ASP A 351 -6.42 12.53 -16.96
N GLY A 352 -6.01 12.17 -15.73
CA GLY A 352 -6.67 12.57 -14.49
C GLY A 352 -7.90 11.71 -14.16
N ALA A 353 -8.66 12.16 -13.17
CA ALA A 353 -9.84 11.44 -12.67
C ALA A 353 -10.97 12.39 -12.28
N THR A 354 -12.18 11.85 -12.08
CA THR A 354 -13.33 12.62 -11.60
C THR A 354 -13.87 11.99 -10.32
N LEU A 355 -14.02 12.80 -9.29
CA LEU A 355 -14.71 12.44 -8.06
C LEU A 355 -16.17 12.84 -8.17
N VAL A 356 -17.09 11.89 -8.02
CA VAL A 356 -18.52 12.13 -7.99
C VAL A 356 -19.03 11.71 -6.61
N PRO A 357 -19.72 12.57 -5.84
CA PRO A 357 -20.25 12.17 -4.55
C PRO A 357 -21.06 10.87 -4.65
N SER A 358 -20.71 9.85 -3.85
CA SER A 358 -21.42 8.58 -3.85
C SER A 358 -22.88 8.82 -3.43
N PRO A 359 -23.89 8.09 -3.97
CA PRO A 359 -25.29 8.43 -3.75
C PRO A 359 -25.75 8.35 -2.28
N ILE A 360 -25.20 7.38 -1.55
CA ILE A 360 -25.53 7.08 -0.16
C ILE A 360 -24.25 6.98 0.66
N ILE A 361 -24.35 7.32 1.94
CA ILE A 361 -23.26 7.26 2.92
C ILE A 361 -23.77 6.69 4.25
N GLY A 362 -22.89 6.07 5.03
CA GLY A 362 -23.25 5.59 6.37
C GLY A 362 -23.25 6.70 7.43
N SER A 363 -22.32 7.64 7.31
CA SER A 363 -22.23 8.81 8.17
C SER A 363 -21.39 9.92 7.51
N GLN A 364 -21.40 11.11 8.12
CA GLN A 364 -20.49 12.22 7.80
C GLN A 364 -19.23 12.22 8.69
N ASP A 365 -19.01 11.19 9.51
CA ASP A 365 -17.76 10.99 10.24
C ASP A 365 -16.78 10.21 9.37
N TYR A 366 -16.20 10.90 8.39
CA TYR A 366 -15.30 10.31 7.41
C TYR A 366 -13.96 9.89 8.02
N ASP A 367 -13.52 10.55 9.09
CA ASP A 367 -12.28 10.21 9.78
C ASP A 367 -12.45 8.94 10.63
N GLY A 368 -13.59 8.79 11.31
CA GLY A 368 -13.92 7.60 12.09
C GLY A 368 -13.99 6.31 11.27
N TYR A 369 -14.21 6.39 9.95
CA TYR A 369 -14.09 5.24 9.04
C TYR A 369 -12.74 4.53 9.15
N TYR A 370 -11.66 5.30 9.37
CA TYR A 370 -10.30 4.79 9.43
C TYR A 370 -9.88 4.30 10.81
N ASP A 371 -10.74 4.37 11.83
CA ASP A 371 -10.44 3.88 13.18
C ASP A 371 -10.08 2.39 13.22
N ARG A 372 -10.57 1.60 12.26
CA ARG A 372 -10.21 0.18 12.12
C ARG A 372 -8.73 -0.07 11.79
N TYR A 373 -8.03 0.94 11.29
CA TYR A 373 -6.60 0.89 10.98
C TYR A 373 -5.71 1.54 12.07
N ARG A 374 -6.31 2.04 13.16
CA ARG A 374 -5.62 2.84 14.20
C ARG A 374 -5.22 2.04 15.45
#